data_AF-A0A1J3H9T7-F1
#
_entry.id   AF-A0A1J3H9T7-F1
#
_cell.length_a   1.000
_cell.length_b   1.000
_cell.length_c   1.000
_cell.angle_alpha   90.00
_cell.angle_beta   90.00
_cell.angle_gamma   90.00
#
_symmetry.space_group_name_H-M   'P 1'
#
loop_
_entity.id
_entity.type
_entity.pdbx_description
1 polymer ?
#
loop_
_entity_poly.entity_id
_entity_poly.type
_entity_poly.pdbx_seq_one_letter_code
_entity_poly.pdbx_strand_id
1 'polypeptide(L)'
;FLSINSKFWLTIHKEDQIRNKASIMGSILKSKVPILDLTSQQDLKPNTSTWRSISKEACEALEEYGCFVAVYDGVTQKLDDSVFAVAEELFDLPTETKRKNVNEKPYHGYVGQMPVIPLHEGLGIDFVTNKEDAQRFTHLMWPQGNHQFCETVHAFSNAVAELDRLVVRMIFENYGVEKNYDSHVGSKTYLLKFLKYLAPPESTSMPAFPQHTDKTFLSILHQNDVNGLEVKSKDGEWITLQLPPTSYVVMAGDVSMGWSNDRIRSCEHRVTMAGDKTRYTLGLFSFVTGMISIPEELVDDEHPLVYKPFDNIALINFYATKEGREATSTLKAYCGTGI
;
A
#
# COMPACT_ATOMS: atom_id res chain seq x y z
N PHE A 1 -31.91 -26.33 44.79
CA PHE A 1 -30.53 -25.87 45.03
C PHE A 1 -30.00 -25.27 43.74
N LEU A 2 -30.30 -23.98 43.58
CA LEU A 2 -29.81 -23.10 42.53
C LEU A 2 -28.39 -22.63 42.88
N SER A 3 -27.67 -22.19 41.84
CA SER A 3 -26.51 -21.30 41.89
C SER A 3 -25.16 -21.93 42.22
N ILE A 4 -24.49 -22.48 41.20
CA ILE A 4 -23.03 -22.41 41.10
C ILE A 4 -22.67 -21.81 39.73
N ASN A 5 -22.60 -20.48 39.76
CA ASN A 5 -21.75 -19.55 39.01
C ASN A 5 -21.45 -19.79 37.52
N SER A 6 -22.24 -19.14 36.66
CA SER A 6 -21.87 -18.73 35.30
C SER A 6 -20.60 -17.85 35.24
N LYS A 7 -20.20 -17.23 36.37
CA LYS A 7 -18.95 -16.46 36.48
C LYS A 7 -17.70 -17.33 36.35
N PHE A 8 -17.74 -18.62 36.70
CA PHE A 8 -16.55 -19.48 36.69
C PHE A 8 -16.11 -19.84 35.27
N TRP A 9 -17.07 -20.15 34.38
CA TRP A 9 -16.79 -20.43 32.96
C TRP A 9 -16.37 -19.20 32.16
N LEU A 10 -16.92 -18.02 32.48
CA LEU A 10 -16.52 -16.74 31.88
C LEU A 10 -15.08 -16.33 32.25
N THR A 11 -14.60 -16.67 33.45
CA THR A 11 -13.23 -16.39 33.87
C THR A 11 -12.23 -17.33 33.19
N ILE A 12 -12.53 -18.62 33.05
CA ILE A 12 -11.66 -19.60 32.37
C ILE A 12 -11.53 -19.26 30.88
N HIS A 13 -12.62 -18.90 30.19
CA HIS A 13 -12.56 -18.44 28.79
C HIS A 13 -11.77 -17.14 28.61
N LYS A 14 -11.82 -16.21 29.57
CA LYS A 14 -10.99 -14.99 29.52
C LYS A 14 -9.51 -15.29 29.78
N GLU A 15 -9.19 -16.15 30.74
CA GLU A 15 -7.80 -16.53 31.04
C GLU A 15 -7.17 -17.35 29.91
N ASP A 16 -7.92 -18.23 29.24
CA ASP A 16 -7.45 -18.97 28.07
C ASP A 16 -7.29 -18.06 26.83
N GLN A 17 -8.15 -17.05 26.64
CA GLN A 17 -7.93 -16.03 25.60
C GLN A 17 -6.73 -15.12 25.88
N ILE A 18 -6.50 -14.76 27.14
CA ILE A 18 -5.35 -13.94 27.55
C ILE A 18 -4.06 -14.75 27.45
N ARG A 19 -4.06 -16.03 27.84
CA ARG A 19 -2.92 -16.95 27.66
C ARG A 19 -2.65 -17.27 26.21
N ASN A 20 -3.66 -17.42 25.35
CA ASN A 20 -3.46 -17.56 23.90
C ASN A 20 -2.93 -16.26 23.28
N LYS A 21 -3.42 -15.08 23.68
CA LYS A 21 -2.83 -13.79 23.25
C LYS A 21 -1.37 -13.66 23.69
N ALA A 22 -1.05 -14.03 24.93
CA ALA A 22 0.32 -13.99 25.46
C ALA A 22 1.24 -15.06 24.83
N SER A 23 0.73 -16.25 24.50
CA SER A 23 1.47 -17.32 23.82
C SER A 23 1.70 -17.01 22.34
N ILE A 24 0.76 -16.31 21.70
CA ILE A 24 0.94 -15.75 20.36
C ILE A 24 2.00 -14.64 20.43
N MET A 25 1.92 -13.71 21.38
CA MET A 25 2.94 -12.66 21.57
C MET A 25 4.33 -13.22 21.91
N GLY A 26 4.42 -14.32 22.66
CA GLY A 26 5.69 -14.92 23.11
C GLY A 26 6.48 -15.68 22.04
N SER A 27 5.87 -16.06 20.90
CA SER A 27 6.56 -16.72 19.78
C SER A 27 6.93 -15.78 18.63
N ILE A 28 6.66 -14.47 18.78
CA ILE A 28 6.72 -13.45 17.70
C ILE A 28 8.01 -12.61 17.70
N LEU A 29 8.99 -12.94 18.55
CA LEU A 29 10.27 -12.22 18.68
C LEU A 29 11.30 -12.56 17.58
N LYS A 30 10.90 -12.49 16.31
CA LYS A 30 11.82 -12.33 15.15
C LYS A 30 11.21 -11.30 14.21
N SER A 31 11.48 -10.02 14.51
CA SER A 31 11.09 -8.78 13.79
C SER A 31 9.86 -8.90 12.87
N LYS A 32 8.67 -8.68 13.42
CA LYS A 32 7.45 -8.54 12.61
C LYS A 32 7.20 -7.06 12.35
N VAL A 33 7.04 -6.69 11.08
CA VAL A 33 6.63 -5.35 10.64
C VAL A 33 5.52 -4.81 11.56
N PRO A 34 5.61 -3.55 12.05
CA PRO A 34 4.67 -3.01 13.01
C PRO A 34 3.21 -3.10 12.53
N ILE A 35 2.30 -3.40 13.46
CA ILE A 35 0.85 -3.37 13.23
C ILE A 35 0.29 -2.20 14.04
N LEU A 36 -0.30 -1.23 13.35
CA LEU A 36 -0.88 -0.02 13.93
C LEU A 36 -2.40 -0.11 13.88
N ASP A 37 -3.06 0.16 14.99
CA ASP A 37 -4.52 0.28 15.07
C ASP A 37 -4.93 1.70 14.72
N LEU A 38 -5.48 1.88 13.51
CA LEU A 38 -5.97 3.16 12.99
C LEU A 38 -7.51 3.20 12.95
N THR A 39 -8.17 2.43 13.81
CA THR A 39 -9.63 2.38 13.86
C THR A 39 -10.23 3.61 14.55
N SER A 40 -11.50 3.88 14.27
CA SER A 40 -12.28 4.97 14.88
C SER A 40 -12.42 4.88 16.41
N GLN A 41 -12.08 3.74 17.01
CA GLN A 41 -12.04 3.55 18.46
C GLN A 41 -10.86 4.30 19.11
N GLN A 42 -9.82 4.58 18.33
CA GLN A 42 -8.68 5.37 18.78
C GLN A 42 -9.01 6.86 18.73
N ASP A 43 -8.53 7.64 19.70
CA ASP A 43 -8.65 9.11 19.67
C ASP A 43 -7.61 9.73 18.72
N LEU A 44 -7.77 9.46 17.42
CA LEU A 44 -6.89 9.91 16.34
C LEU A 44 -7.14 11.38 15.97
N LYS A 45 -7.57 12.19 16.93
CA LYS A 45 -7.67 13.63 16.73
C LYS A 45 -6.29 14.26 16.78
N PRO A 46 -5.95 15.15 15.84
CA PRO A 46 -4.69 15.88 15.87
C PRO A 46 -4.46 16.55 17.23
N ASN A 47 -3.21 16.61 17.67
CA ASN A 47 -2.76 17.16 18.96
C ASN A 47 -3.11 16.36 20.23
N THR A 48 -3.79 15.21 20.14
CA THR A 48 -3.95 14.32 21.29
C THR A 48 -2.66 13.55 21.57
N SER A 49 -2.49 13.03 22.80
CA SER A 49 -1.35 12.17 23.13
C SER A 49 -1.32 10.89 22.29
N THR A 50 -2.50 10.30 22.05
CA THR A 50 -2.67 9.09 21.23
C THR A 50 -2.23 9.35 19.80
N TRP A 51 -2.69 10.45 19.20
CA TRP A 51 -2.28 10.88 17.86
C TRP A 51 -0.76 11.04 17.76
N ARG A 52 -0.12 11.72 18.72
CA ARG A 52 1.34 11.91 18.70
C ARG A 52 2.09 10.59 18.82
N SER A 53 1.64 9.68 19.70
CA SER A 53 2.26 8.36 19.86
C SER A 53 2.18 7.57 18.56
N ILE A 54 0.99 7.43 17.99
CA ILE A 54 0.80 6.61 16.80
C ILE A 54 1.43 7.24 15.55
N SER A 55 1.46 8.58 15.46
CA SER A 55 2.16 9.28 14.37
C SER A 55 3.65 8.98 14.41
N LYS A 56 4.24 8.99 15.62
CA LYS A 56 5.63 8.65 15.83
C LYS A 56 5.90 7.19 15.47
N GLU A 57 5.08 6.26 15.95
CA GLU A 57 5.21 4.82 15.62
C GLU A 57 5.08 4.56 14.12
N ALA A 58 4.17 5.27 13.43
CA ALA A 58 4.02 5.17 11.98
C ALA A 58 5.28 5.65 11.25
N CYS A 59 5.83 6.79 11.66
CA CYS A 59 7.05 7.32 11.05
C CYS A 59 8.25 6.42 11.32
N GLU A 60 8.46 5.96 12.56
CA GLU A 60 9.52 5.02 12.91
C GLU A 60 9.41 3.72 12.09
N ALA A 61 8.19 3.23 11.84
CA ALA A 61 7.98 2.07 10.99
C ALA A 61 8.33 2.32 9.52
N LEU A 62 8.02 3.51 8.99
CA LEU A 62 8.39 3.92 7.62
C LEU A 62 9.89 4.15 7.47
N GLU A 63 10.57 4.69 8.49
CA GLU A 63 12.02 4.86 8.51
C GLU A 63 12.75 3.51 8.57
N GLU A 64 12.31 2.61 9.46
CA GLU A 64 12.98 1.32 9.71
C GLU A 64 12.63 0.26 8.65
N TYR A 65 11.35 0.13 8.30
CA TYR A 65 10.84 -0.94 7.44
C TYR A 65 10.35 -0.44 6.09
N GLY A 66 10.19 0.87 5.88
CA GLY A 66 9.52 1.40 4.69
C GLY A 66 8.03 1.10 4.65
N CYS A 67 7.47 0.41 5.65
CA CYS A 67 6.09 -0.01 5.68
C CYS A 67 5.60 -0.34 7.09
N PHE A 68 4.27 -0.40 7.24
CA PHE A 68 3.59 -0.98 8.39
C PHE A 68 2.25 -1.58 7.97
N VAL A 69 1.67 -2.41 8.83
CA VAL A 69 0.31 -2.93 8.66
C VAL A 69 -0.65 -2.04 9.45
N ALA A 70 -1.68 -1.52 8.80
CA ALA A 70 -2.75 -0.74 9.41
C ALA A 70 -4.00 -1.62 9.60
N VAL A 71 -4.53 -1.68 10.82
CA VAL A 71 -5.91 -2.09 11.07
C VAL A 71 -6.78 -0.85 10.91
N TYR A 72 -7.76 -0.89 10.02
CA TYR A 72 -8.52 0.30 9.61
C TYR A 72 -9.99 -0.05 9.36
N ASP A 73 -10.90 0.69 9.98
CA ASP A 73 -12.35 0.44 9.94
C ASP A 73 -13.12 1.41 9.03
N GLY A 74 -12.41 2.26 8.27
CA GLY A 74 -13.03 3.15 7.28
C GLY A 74 -13.62 2.42 6.06
N VAL A 75 -13.30 1.13 5.88
CA VAL A 75 -13.91 0.25 4.88
C VAL A 75 -14.79 -0.77 5.58
N THR A 76 -16.10 -0.72 5.31
CA THR A 76 -17.05 -1.69 5.86
C THR A 76 -16.84 -3.08 5.26
N GLN A 77 -17.12 -4.15 6.01
CA GLN A 77 -17.06 -5.53 5.49
C GLN A 77 -17.88 -5.72 4.20
N LYS A 78 -19.03 -5.06 4.08
CA LYS A 78 -19.85 -5.14 2.85
C LYS A 78 -19.09 -4.59 1.63
N LEU A 79 -18.34 -3.50 1.81
CA LEU A 79 -17.56 -2.87 0.73
C LEU A 79 -16.32 -3.71 0.40
N ASP A 80 -15.70 -4.29 1.43
CA ASP A 80 -14.60 -5.27 1.33
C ASP A 80 -15.00 -6.48 0.48
N ASP A 81 -16.12 -7.14 0.83
CA ASP A 81 -16.66 -8.26 0.07
C ASP A 81 -17.00 -7.86 -1.37
N SER A 82 -17.60 -6.67 -1.55
CA SER A 82 -18.01 -6.17 -2.87
C SER A 82 -16.80 -5.89 -3.76
N VAL A 83 -15.71 -5.32 -3.24
CA VAL A 83 -14.56 -4.94 -4.06
C VAL A 83 -13.82 -6.16 -4.59
N PHE A 84 -13.74 -7.26 -3.83
CA PHE A 84 -13.19 -8.52 -4.33
C PHE A 84 -14.11 -9.22 -5.33
N ALA A 85 -15.42 -9.18 -5.12
CA ALA A 85 -16.38 -9.72 -6.09
C ALA A 85 -16.26 -9.04 -7.46
N VAL A 86 -16.15 -7.70 -7.49
CA VAL A 86 -15.98 -6.96 -8.75
C VAL A 86 -14.56 -7.07 -9.32
N ALA A 87 -13.55 -7.38 -8.49
CA ALA A 87 -12.20 -7.72 -8.94
C ALA A 87 -12.21 -9.04 -9.73
N GLU A 88 -12.89 -10.06 -9.20
CA GLU A 88 -13.07 -11.35 -9.90
C GLU A 88 -13.78 -11.13 -11.25
N GLU A 89 -14.89 -10.39 -11.24
CA GLU A 89 -15.63 -10.05 -12.48
C GLU A 89 -14.73 -9.36 -13.52
N LEU A 90 -13.89 -8.41 -13.08
CA LEU A 90 -12.94 -7.72 -13.95
C LEU A 90 -11.93 -8.68 -14.59
N PHE A 91 -11.39 -9.62 -13.80
CA PHE A 91 -10.38 -10.56 -14.29
C PHE A 91 -10.96 -11.69 -15.14
N ASP A 92 -12.26 -11.96 -15.02
CA ASP A 92 -13.00 -12.93 -15.85
C ASP A 92 -13.36 -12.39 -17.24
N LEU A 93 -13.21 -11.08 -17.48
CA LEU A 93 -13.34 -10.51 -18.82
C LEU A 93 -12.30 -11.12 -19.78
N PRO A 94 -12.64 -11.23 -21.09
CA PRO A 94 -11.68 -11.64 -22.11
C PRO A 94 -10.40 -10.79 -22.08
N THR A 95 -9.24 -11.43 -22.28
CA THR A 95 -7.93 -10.77 -22.31
C THR A 95 -7.90 -9.59 -23.29
N GLU A 96 -8.58 -9.74 -24.43
CA GLU A 96 -8.73 -8.76 -25.50
C GLU A 96 -9.50 -7.52 -25.05
N THR A 97 -10.46 -7.68 -24.13
CA THR A 97 -11.15 -6.56 -23.48
C THR A 97 -10.22 -5.87 -22.50
N LYS A 98 -9.56 -6.64 -21.62
CA LYS A 98 -8.64 -6.11 -20.60
C LYS A 98 -7.48 -5.32 -21.23
N ARG A 99 -6.92 -5.81 -22.36
CA ARG A 99 -5.86 -5.15 -23.14
C ARG A 99 -6.25 -3.78 -23.73
N LYS A 100 -7.53 -3.43 -23.78
CA LYS A 100 -7.97 -2.08 -24.19
C LYS A 100 -7.61 -1.02 -23.14
N ASN A 101 -7.33 -1.41 -21.89
CA ASN A 101 -6.86 -0.51 -20.85
C ASN A 101 -5.40 -0.09 -21.11
N VAL A 102 -5.21 0.85 -22.01
CA VAL A 102 -3.91 1.46 -22.33
C VAL A 102 -3.75 2.78 -21.58
N ASN A 103 -2.51 3.12 -21.20
CA ASN A 103 -2.19 4.38 -20.55
C ASN A 103 -0.82 4.87 -21.04
N GLU A 104 -0.66 6.18 -21.18
CA GLU A 104 0.61 6.82 -21.57
C GLU A 104 1.67 6.71 -20.47
N LYS A 105 1.25 6.72 -19.20
CA LYS A 105 2.13 6.51 -18.05
C LYS A 105 2.50 5.03 -17.96
N PRO A 106 3.81 4.69 -17.90
CA PRO A 106 4.25 3.31 -17.78
C PRO A 106 3.59 2.57 -16.61
N TYR A 107 3.10 1.35 -16.85
CA TYR A 107 2.51 0.46 -15.84
C TYR A 107 1.17 0.88 -15.21
N HIS A 108 0.51 1.95 -15.69
CA HIS A 108 -0.80 2.40 -15.20
C HIS A 108 -1.99 1.68 -15.87
N GLY A 109 -1.79 1.10 -17.05
CA GLY A 109 -2.82 0.34 -17.77
C GLY A 109 -2.83 -1.16 -17.44
N TYR A 110 -3.23 -1.97 -18.42
CA TYR A 110 -3.13 -3.43 -18.38
C TYR A 110 -1.67 -3.89 -18.42
N VAL A 111 -1.30 -4.77 -17.49
CA VAL A 111 -0.02 -5.47 -17.46
C VAL A 111 -0.31 -6.95 -17.23
N GLY A 112 0.09 -7.82 -18.16
CA GLY A 112 -0.16 -9.25 -18.05
C GLY A 112 0.35 -9.98 -19.28
N GLN A 113 0.30 -11.31 -19.26
CA GLN A 113 0.79 -12.17 -20.35
C GLN A 113 2.28 -11.95 -20.68
N MET A 114 3.07 -11.59 -19.66
CA MET A 114 4.51 -11.39 -19.79
C MET A 114 5.23 -12.69 -19.40
N PRO A 115 6.05 -13.29 -20.29
CA PRO A 115 6.77 -14.53 -19.98
C PRO A 115 7.64 -14.47 -18.72
N VAL A 116 8.13 -13.27 -18.36
CA VAL A 116 8.98 -13.05 -17.19
C VAL A 116 8.21 -13.01 -15.85
N ILE A 117 6.89 -12.78 -15.87
CA ILE A 117 6.00 -12.77 -14.70
C ILE A 117 4.69 -13.50 -15.05
N PRO A 118 4.76 -14.81 -15.38
CA PRO A 118 3.65 -15.52 -16.02
C PRO A 118 2.42 -15.70 -15.13
N LEU A 119 2.57 -15.55 -13.82
CA LEU A 119 1.48 -15.66 -12.85
C LEU A 119 0.72 -14.33 -12.65
N HIS A 120 1.27 -13.22 -13.13
CA HIS A 120 0.77 -11.87 -12.84
C HIS A 120 -0.14 -11.34 -13.95
N GLU A 121 -1.24 -10.73 -13.52
CA GLU A 121 -2.07 -9.85 -14.34
C GLU A 121 -2.53 -8.65 -13.50
N GLY A 122 -2.61 -7.46 -14.10
CA GLY A 122 -3.05 -6.27 -13.41
C GLY A 122 -3.66 -5.21 -14.33
N LEU A 123 -4.57 -4.41 -13.76
CA LEU A 123 -5.27 -3.32 -14.44
C LEU A 123 -5.32 -2.11 -13.52
N GLY A 124 -4.98 -0.93 -14.03
CA GLY A 124 -5.09 0.31 -13.28
C GLY A 124 -6.23 1.21 -13.74
N ILE A 125 -6.77 1.99 -12.79
CA ILE A 125 -7.74 3.06 -12.96
C ILE A 125 -7.09 4.35 -12.45
N ASP A 126 -6.63 5.20 -13.37
CA ASP A 126 -6.04 6.50 -13.04
C ASP A 126 -7.12 7.46 -12.53
N PHE A 127 -6.76 8.32 -11.57
CA PHE A 127 -7.66 9.32 -10.97
C PHE A 127 -8.96 8.72 -10.42
N VAL A 128 -8.93 7.48 -9.91
CA VAL A 128 -10.12 6.71 -9.48
C VAL A 128 -11.01 7.40 -8.43
N THR A 129 -10.45 8.35 -7.67
CA THR A 129 -11.18 9.19 -6.71
C THR A 129 -12.04 10.27 -7.38
N ASN A 130 -11.91 10.46 -8.70
CA ASN A 130 -12.88 11.17 -9.53
C ASN A 130 -13.87 10.15 -10.13
N LYS A 131 -15.17 10.39 -9.92
CA LYS A 131 -16.23 9.48 -10.36
C LYS A 131 -16.26 9.30 -11.88
N GLU A 132 -15.92 10.35 -12.64
CA GLU A 132 -15.90 10.31 -14.10
C GLU A 132 -14.81 9.37 -14.65
N ASP A 133 -13.66 9.30 -13.98
CA ASP A 133 -12.57 8.41 -14.37
C ASP A 133 -12.90 6.94 -14.08
N ALA A 134 -13.52 6.65 -12.93
CA ALA A 134 -14.07 5.33 -12.63
C ALA A 134 -15.16 4.91 -13.65
N GLN A 135 -16.03 5.84 -14.04
CA GLN A 135 -17.04 5.61 -15.08
C GLN A 135 -16.38 5.34 -16.44
N ARG A 136 -15.36 6.10 -16.84
CA ARG A 136 -14.66 5.92 -18.11
C ARG A 136 -14.03 4.53 -18.20
N PHE A 137 -13.34 4.09 -17.15
CA PHE A 137 -12.80 2.73 -17.08
C PHE A 137 -13.91 1.67 -17.14
N THR A 138 -15.02 1.89 -16.42
CA THR A 138 -16.15 0.97 -16.42
C THR A 138 -16.73 0.80 -17.83
N HIS A 139 -16.96 1.89 -18.57
CA HIS A 139 -17.49 1.81 -19.95
C HIS A 139 -16.49 1.16 -20.92
N LEU A 140 -15.18 1.31 -20.68
CA LEU A 140 -14.15 0.67 -21.48
C LEU A 140 -14.17 -0.87 -21.32
N MET A 141 -14.35 -1.35 -20.09
CA MET A 141 -14.41 -2.78 -19.77
C MET A 141 -15.78 -3.39 -20.09
N TRP A 142 -16.86 -2.66 -19.79
CA TRP A 142 -18.26 -3.03 -20.04
C TRP A 142 -18.97 -1.93 -20.85
N PRO A 143 -19.03 -2.02 -22.18
CA PRO A 143 -19.69 -1.01 -23.02
C PRO A 143 -21.18 -0.79 -22.73
N GLN A 144 -21.85 -1.77 -22.13
CA GLN A 144 -23.25 -1.67 -21.68
C GLN A 144 -23.38 -1.06 -20.27
N GLY A 145 -22.26 -0.70 -19.64
CA GLY A 145 -22.17 -0.24 -18.26
C GLY A 145 -22.10 -1.38 -17.25
N ASN A 146 -21.49 -1.08 -16.10
CA ASN A 146 -21.53 -1.90 -14.89
C ASN A 146 -21.57 -0.97 -13.68
N HIS A 147 -22.79 -0.57 -13.28
CA HIS A 147 -22.98 0.41 -12.21
C HIS A 147 -22.42 -0.08 -10.87
N GLN A 148 -22.59 -1.36 -10.57
CA GLN A 148 -22.08 -1.96 -9.33
C GLN A 148 -20.55 -1.89 -9.27
N PHE A 149 -19.85 -2.24 -10.36
CA PHE A 149 -18.39 -2.09 -10.45
C PHE A 149 -18.00 -0.64 -10.18
N CYS A 150 -18.57 0.31 -10.95
CA CYS A 150 -18.20 1.73 -10.86
C CYS A 150 -18.39 2.31 -9.46
N GLU A 151 -19.54 2.10 -8.81
CA GLU A 151 -19.78 2.64 -7.46
C GLU A 151 -18.91 1.95 -6.41
N THR A 152 -18.69 0.64 -6.53
CA THR A 152 -17.86 -0.12 -5.58
C THR A 152 -16.40 0.34 -5.62
N VAL A 153 -15.80 0.43 -6.81
CA VAL A 153 -14.39 0.82 -6.94
C VAL A 153 -14.17 2.26 -6.52
N HIS A 154 -15.12 3.14 -6.81
CA HIS A 154 -15.06 4.54 -6.41
C HIS A 154 -15.20 4.70 -4.89
N ALA A 155 -16.17 4.04 -4.28
CA ALA A 155 -16.37 4.06 -2.82
C ALA A 155 -15.15 3.49 -2.07
N PHE A 156 -14.65 2.33 -2.50
CA PHE A 156 -13.46 1.71 -1.92
C PHE A 156 -12.24 2.62 -2.04
N SER A 157 -11.98 3.17 -3.22
CA SER A 157 -10.82 4.03 -3.45
C SER A 157 -10.86 5.30 -2.62
N ASN A 158 -12.02 5.92 -2.43
CA ASN A 158 -12.15 7.08 -1.56
C ASN A 158 -11.90 6.72 -0.09
N ALA A 159 -12.44 5.59 0.39
CA ALA A 159 -12.22 5.15 1.77
C ALA A 159 -10.75 4.84 2.08
N VAL A 160 -10.01 4.26 1.12
CA VAL A 160 -8.57 4.02 1.24
C VAL A 160 -7.75 5.30 1.02
N ALA A 161 -8.22 6.25 0.21
CA ALA A 161 -7.59 7.57 0.08
C ALA A 161 -7.67 8.37 1.39
N GLU A 162 -8.72 8.20 2.21
CA GLU A 162 -8.75 8.78 3.57
C GLU A 162 -7.67 8.18 4.47
N LEU A 163 -7.36 6.88 4.33
CA LEU A 163 -6.23 6.26 5.04
C LEU A 163 -4.90 6.84 4.58
N ASP A 164 -4.71 7.07 3.28
CA ASP A 164 -3.52 7.77 2.76
C ASP A 164 -3.38 9.17 3.38
N ARG A 165 -4.46 9.97 3.39
CA ARG A 165 -4.45 11.31 3.99
C ARG A 165 -4.16 11.29 5.48
N LEU A 166 -4.73 10.32 6.21
CA LEU A 166 -4.48 10.10 7.62
C LEU A 166 -2.99 9.89 7.88
N VAL A 167 -2.36 8.97 7.15
CA VAL A 167 -0.93 8.65 7.31
C VAL A 167 -0.04 9.81 6.86
N VAL A 168 -0.38 10.49 5.76
CA VAL A 168 0.35 11.70 5.32
C VAL A 168 0.33 12.78 6.37
N ARG A 169 -0.81 12.99 7.04
CA ARG A 169 -0.90 13.95 8.12
C ARG A 169 0.02 13.58 9.28
N MET A 170 0.06 12.30 9.66
CA MET A 170 0.99 11.79 10.69
C MET A 170 2.44 12.08 10.31
N ILE A 171 2.82 11.80 9.06
CA ILE A 171 4.16 12.07 8.51
C ILE A 171 4.50 13.56 8.61
N PHE A 172 3.61 14.43 8.11
CA PHE A 172 3.88 15.87 8.03
C PHE A 172 3.96 16.52 9.42
N GLU A 173 3.09 16.13 10.35
CA GLU A 173 3.15 16.63 11.73
C GLU A 173 4.36 16.07 12.51
N ASN A 174 4.74 14.81 12.28
CA ASN A 174 5.92 14.23 12.94
C ASN A 174 7.23 14.90 12.50
N TYR A 175 7.32 15.29 11.23
CA TYR A 175 8.48 16.00 10.68
C TYR A 175 8.43 17.52 10.84
N GLY A 176 7.41 18.09 11.49
CA GLY A 176 7.31 19.53 11.74
C GLY A 176 7.11 20.37 10.47
N VAL A 177 6.48 19.79 9.45
CA VAL A 177 6.21 20.42 8.14
C VAL A 177 4.71 20.53 7.86
N GLU A 178 3.89 20.58 8.90
CA GLU A 178 2.42 20.58 8.83
C GLU A 178 1.86 21.71 7.96
N LYS A 179 2.56 22.85 7.86
CA LYS A 179 2.18 23.97 6.99
C LYS A 179 2.08 23.60 5.51
N ASN A 180 2.74 22.52 5.10
CA ASN A 180 2.78 22.04 3.71
C ASN A 180 1.70 20.96 3.43
N TYR A 181 0.97 20.49 4.45
CA TYR A 181 0.05 19.36 4.35
C TYR A 181 -1.05 19.58 3.31
N ASP A 182 -1.77 20.71 3.41
CA ASP A 182 -2.92 20.98 2.52
C ASP A 182 -2.49 21.09 1.05
N SER A 183 -1.33 21.72 0.79
CA SER A 183 -0.76 21.81 -0.55
C SER A 183 -0.36 20.44 -1.10
N HIS A 184 0.25 19.59 -0.26
CA HIS A 184 0.60 18.23 -0.65
C HIS A 184 -0.64 17.39 -0.96
N VAL A 185 -1.66 17.39 -0.08
CA VAL A 185 -2.91 16.66 -0.31
C VAL A 185 -3.62 17.18 -1.56
N GLY A 186 -3.65 18.49 -1.80
CA GLY A 186 -4.26 19.11 -2.97
C GLY A 186 -3.56 18.78 -4.30
N SER A 187 -2.31 18.33 -4.27
CA SER A 187 -1.54 17.92 -5.46
C SER A 187 -1.54 16.40 -5.67
N LYS A 188 -2.15 15.61 -4.79
CA LYS A 188 -2.20 14.15 -4.90
C LYS A 188 -3.18 13.67 -5.96
N THR A 189 -2.78 12.60 -6.64
CA THR A 189 -3.62 11.82 -7.55
C THR A 189 -3.50 10.34 -7.18
N TYR A 190 -4.57 9.57 -7.40
CA TYR A 190 -4.63 8.17 -6.99
C TYR A 190 -4.85 7.26 -8.18
N LEU A 191 -4.06 6.20 -8.26
CA LEU A 191 -4.24 5.07 -9.15
C LEU A 191 -4.70 3.88 -8.30
N LEU A 192 -5.87 3.30 -8.59
CA LEU A 192 -6.22 1.98 -8.06
C LEU A 192 -5.75 0.93 -9.06
N LYS A 193 -4.94 -0.04 -8.63
CA LYS A 193 -4.65 -1.25 -9.42
C LYS A 193 -5.30 -2.47 -8.82
N PHE A 194 -5.98 -3.22 -9.68
CA PHE A 194 -6.34 -4.61 -9.45
C PHE A 194 -5.16 -5.47 -9.87
N LEU A 195 -4.76 -6.41 -9.02
CA LEU A 195 -3.66 -7.33 -9.25
C LEU A 195 -4.14 -8.76 -8.97
N LYS A 196 -3.87 -9.67 -9.90
CA LYS A 196 -4.16 -11.10 -9.82
C LYS A 196 -2.85 -11.86 -9.93
N TYR A 197 -2.67 -12.82 -9.03
CA TYR A 197 -1.56 -13.76 -9.05
C TYR A 197 -2.11 -15.18 -9.01
N LEU A 198 -1.88 -15.94 -10.08
CA LEU A 198 -2.28 -17.33 -10.16
C LEU A 198 -1.45 -18.19 -9.22
N ALA A 199 -2.06 -19.25 -8.70
CA ALA A 199 -1.35 -20.30 -8.00
C ALA A 199 -0.30 -20.94 -8.94
N PRO A 200 0.89 -21.32 -8.43
CA PRO A 200 1.88 -22.02 -9.23
C PRO A 200 1.36 -23.40 -9.67
N PRO A 201 1.74 -23.92 -10.87
CA PRO A 201 1.30 -25.24 -11.35
C PRO A 201 1.79 -26.41 -10.48
N GLU A 202 2.91 -26.22 -9.81
CA GLU A 202 3.50 -27.17 -8.86
C GLU A 202 3.37 -26.58 -7.45
N SER A 203 3.21 -27.39 -6.42
CA SER A 203 3.07 -26.94 -5.02
C SER A 203 4.34 -26.29 -4.43
N THR A 204 5.30 -25.94 -5.29
CA THR A 204 6.53 -25.23 -4.95
C THR A 204 6.31 -23.72 -5.01
N SER A 205 6.88 -23.03 -4.03
CA SER A 205 6.92 -21.57 -3.99
C SER A 205 7.65 -21.01 -5.21
N MET A 206 7.05 -20.06 -5.93
CA MET A 206 7.63 -19.42 -7.12
C MET A 206 7.54 -17.89 -7.07
N PRO A 207 8.56 -17.15 -7.55
CA PRO A 207 8.47 -15.71 -7.73
C PRO A 207 7.34 -15.35 -8.71
N ALA A 208 6.43 -14.48 -8.28
CA ALA A 208 5.28 -14.03 -9.07
C ALA A 208 5.40 -12.57 -9.50
N PHE A 209 6.14 -11.75 -8.75
CA PHE A 209 6.51 -10.39 -9.13
C PHE A 209 7.92 -10.06 -8.63
N PRO A 210 8.80 -9.47 -9.45
CA PRO A 210 10.18 -9.22 -9.08
C PRO A 210 10.31 -8.22 -7.94
N GLN A 211 11.49 -8.21 -7.31
CA GLN A 211 11.84 -7.18 -6.34
C GLN A 211 11.83 -5.80 -6.99
N HIS A 212 11.26 -4.81 -6.31
CA HIS A 212 11.23 -3.42 -6.74
C HIS A 212 10.87 -2.50 -5.57
N THR A 213 10.99 -1.20 -5.83
CA THR A 213 10.39 -0.13 -5.02
C THR A 213 9.35 0.63 -5.84
N ASP A 214 8.30 1.10 -5.19
CA ASP A 214 7.27 1.89 -5.84
C ASP A 214 7.74 3.31 -6.15
N LYS A 215 7.27 3.88 -7.26
CA LYS A 215 7.58 5.27 -7.66
C LYS A 215 6.50 6.25 -7.18
N THR A 216 5.95 5.98 -6.01
CA THR A 216 4.82 6.70 -5.39
C THR A 216 5.28 7.47 -4.15
N PHE A 217 4.40 8.31 -3.62
CA PHE A 217 4.53 8.80 -2.25
C PHE A 217 4.19 7.66 -1.28
N LEU A 218 2.92 7.24 -1.22
CA LEU A 218 2.50 6.03 -0.51
C LEU A 218 1.83 5.03 -1.45
N SER A 219 1.96 3.76 -1.10
CA SER A 219 1.22 2.64 -1.68
C SER A 219 0.47 1.92 -0.57
N ILE A 220 -0.84 1.76 -0.72
CA ILE A 220 -1.67 1.06 0.26
C ILE A 220 -2.23 -0.21 -0.38
N LEU A 221 -1.83 -1.36 0.16
CA LEU A 221 -2.22 -2.66 -0.36
C LEU A 221 -3.27 -3.32 0.51
N HIS A 222 -4.27 -3.91 -0.14
CA HIS A 222 -5.29 -4.74 0.48
C HIS A 222 -5.43 -6.05 -0.31
N GLN A 223 -5.55 -7.19 0.37
CA GLN A 223 -5.54 -8.51 -0.28
C GLN A 223 -6.58 -9.45 0.34
N ASN A 224 -6.90 -10.51 -0.40
CA ASN A 224 -7.68 -11.63 0.11
C ASN A 224 -6.87 -12.48 1.13
N ASP A 225 -7.42 -13.64 1.52
CA ASP A 225 -6.83 -14.56 2.50
C ASP A 225 -5.53 -15.26 2.05
N VAL A 226 -5.00 -14.89 0.88
CA VAL A 226 -3.80 -15.50 0.28
C VAL A 226 -2.59 -14.58 0.44
N ASN A 227 -1.62 -15.03 1.23
CA ASN A 227 -0.36 -14.32 1.44
C ASN A 227 0.59 -14.48 0.23
N GLY A 228 1.56 -13.57 0.12
CA GLY A 228 2.58 -13.63 -0.93
C GLY A 228 3.50 -12.41 -0.98
N LEU A 229 3.12 -11.31 -0.32
CA LEU A 229 3.96 -10.13 -0.21
C LEU A 229 5.13 -10.37 0.74
N GLU A 230 6.33 -10.08 0.26
CA GLU A 230 7.56 -10.10 1.04
C GLU A 230 8.23 -8.72 0.96
N VAL A 231 8.63 -8.19 2.10
CA VAL A 231 9.34 -6.91 2.22
C VAL A 231 10.76 -7.16 2.71
N LYS A 232 11.72 -6.38 2.24
CA LYS A 232 13.13 -6.56 2.59
C LYS A 232 13.49 -5.65 3.76
N SER A 233 14.01 -6.19 4.85
CA SER A 233 14.48 -5.41 6.00
C SER A 233 15.70 -4.56 5.66
N LYS A 234 16.09 -3.65 6.56
CA LYS A 234 17.35 -2.88 6.43
C LYS A 234 18.59 -3.77 6.41
N ASP A 235 18.53 -4.93 7.06
CA ASP A 235 19.61 -5.91 7.13
C ASP A 235 19.67 -6.80 5.87
N GLY A 236 18.76 -6.61 4.91
CA GLY A 236 18.71 -7.36 3.65
C GLY A 236 17.89 -8.65 3.70
N GLU A 237 17.25 -8.95 4.84
CA GLU A 237 16.44 -10.16 5.03
C GLU A 237 15.02 -9.98 4.48
N TRP A 238 14.46 -11.04 3.88
CA TRP A 238 13.08 -11.02 3.37
C TRP A 238 12.08 -11.42 4.48
N ILE A 239 11.10 -10.56 4.71
CA ILE A 239 10.03 -10.73 5.70
C ILE A 239 8.73 -10.99 4.96
N THR A 240 8.17 -12.19 5.09
CA THR A 240 6.83 -12.50 4.60
C THR A 240 5.78 -11.85 5.50
N LEU A 241 4.89 -11.03 4.91
CA LEU A 241 3.82 -10.41 5.65
C LEU A 241 2.64 -11.35 5.82
N GLN A 242 2.20 -11.54 7.06
CA GLN A 242 0.95 -12.20 7.41
C GLN A 242 -0.04 -11.14 7.83
N LEU A 243 -1.07 -10.92 7.02
CA LEU A 243 -2.01 -9.83 7.24
C LEU A 243 -3.22 -10.32 8.04
N PRO A 244 -3.59 -9.62 9.12
CA PRO A 244 -4.89 -9.81 9.75
C PRO A 244 -6.02 -9.57 8.74
N PRO A 245 -7.21 -10.16 8.95
CA PRO A 245 -8.41 -9.77 8.21
C PRO A 245 -8.62 -8.26 8.27
N THR A 246 -9.17 -7.67 7.21
CA THR A 246 -9.51 -6.23 7.13
C THR A 246 -8.34 -5.29 7.47
N SER A 247 -7.12 -5.68 7.11
CA SER A 247 -5.91 -4.85 7.28
C SER A 247 -5.34 -4.39 5.94
N TYR A 248 -4.48 -3.39 6.02
CA TYR A 248 -3.87 -2.72 4.87
C TYR A 248 -2.37 -2.64 5.10
N VAL A 249 -1.55 -2.86 4.07
CA VAL A 249 -0.11 -2.58 4.15
C VAL A 249 0.12 -1.19 3.59
N VAL A 250 0.60 -0.27 4.43
CA VAL A 250 1.00 1.07 4.01
C VAL A 250 2.50 1.04 3.76
N MET A 251 2.91 1.38 2.55
CA MET A 251 4.32 1.35 2.12
C MET A 251 4.72 2.72 1.59
N ALA A 252 5.94 3.15 1.91
CA ALA A 252 6.56 4.31 1.30
C ALA A 252 7.22 3.97 -0.03
N GLY A 253 6.99 4.80 -1.04
CA GLY A 253 7.68 4.74 -2.32
C GLY A 253 8.89 5.67 -2.38
N ASP A 254 9.58 5.65 -3.52
CA ASP A 254 10.75 6.49 -3.82
C ASP A 254 10.45 7.98 -3.62
N VAL A 255 9.23 8.45 -3.91
CA VAL A 255 8.89 9.87 -3.76
C VAL A 255 8.89 10.27 -2.28
N SER A 256 8.42 9.41 -1.38
CA SER A 256 8.50 9.65 0.07
C SER A 256 9.95 9.70 0.55
N MET A 257 10.80 8.81 0.04
CA MET A 257 12.24 8.80 0.34
C MET A 257 12.92 10.09 -0.12
N GLY A 258 12.64 10.54 -1.35
CA GLY A 258 13.17 11.80 -1.87
C GLY A 258 12.68 13.03 -1.11
N TRP A 259 11.37 13.10 -0.89
CA TRP A 259 10.73 14.22 -0.18
C TRP A 259 11.23 14.35 1.26
N SER A 260 11.44 13.23 1.96
CA SER A 260 11.94 13.21 3.35
C SER A 260 13.47 13.33 3.47
N ASN A 261 14.17 13.50 2.33
CA ASN A 261 15.62 13.57 2.24
C ASN A 261 16.30 12.34 2.87
N ASP A 262 15.95 11.13 2.39
CA ASP A 262 16.45 9.82 2.85
C ASP A 262 16.05 9.38 4.27
N ARG A 263 15.20 10.12 4.99
CA ARG A 263 14.69 9.69 6.31
C ARG A 263 13.73 8.51 6.18
N ILE A 264 12.68 8.64 5.35
CA ILE A 264 11.77 7.54 5.05
C ILE A 264 12.44 6.60 4.06
N ARG A 265 12.44 5.31 4.37
CA ARG A 265 12.96 4.28 3.46
C ARG A 265 11.91 3.91 2.42
N SER A 266 12.30 3.81 1.15
CA SER A 266 11.42 3.18 0.17
C SER A 266 11.30 1.67 0.42
N CYS A 267 10.08 1.14 0.42
CA CYS A 267 9.80 -0.26 0.69
C CYS A 267 10.24 -1.14 -0.49
N GLU A 268 11.41 -1.79 -0.36
CA GLU A 268 11.82 -2.84 -1.30
C GLU A 268 11.00 -4.11 -1.03
N HIS A 269 10.23 -4.54 -2.01
CA HIS A 269 9.28 -5.64 -1.85
C HIS A 269 9.18 -6.50 -3.12
N ARG A 270 8.66 -7.72 -2.96
CA ARG A 270 8.40 -8.68 -4.04
C ARG A 270 7.17 -9.52 -3.75
N VAL A 271 6.71 -10.29 -4.74
CA VAL A 271 5.60 -11.24 -4.54
C VAL A 271 6.07 -12.65 -4.88
N THR A 272 5.83 -13.56 -3.95
CA THR A 272 6.08 -15.00 -4.09
C THR A 272 4.77 -15.74 -3.90
N MET A 273 4.45 -16.67 -4.79
CA MET A 273 3.21 -17.45 -4.75
C MET A 273 3.49 -18.90 -4.39
N ALA A 274 2.66 -19.46 -3.52
CA ALA A 274 2.65 -20.86 -3.11
C ALA A 274 1.20 -21.33 -2.87
N GLY A 275 0.99 -22.64 -2.83
CA GLY A 275 -0.33 -23.23 -2.62
C GLY A 275 -1.17 -23.30 -3.90
N ASP A 276 -2.49 -23.37 -3.74
CA ASP A 276 -3.47 -23.70 -4.78
C ASP A 276 -4.51 -22.61 -5.04
N LYS A 277 -4.47 -21.51 -4.28
CA LYS A 277 -5.42 -20.39 -4.40
C LYS A 277 -4.86 -19.22 -5.19
N THR A 278 -5.73 -18.58 -5.97
CA THR A 278 -5.44 -17.29 -6.61
C THR A 278 -5.39 -16.18 -5.56
N ARG A 279 -4.38 -15.33 -5.64
CA ARG A 279 -4.25 -14.12 -4.81
C ARG A 279 -4.75 -12.91 -5.57
N TYR A 280 -5.68 -12.19 -4.95
CA TYR A 280 -6.15 -10.89 -5.43
C TYR A 280 -5.61 -9.79 -4.52
N THR A 281 -5.19 -8.68 -5.11
CA THR A 281 -4.72 -7.51 -4.39
C THR A 281 -5.23 -6.25 -5.05
N LEU A 282 -5.67 -5.31 -4.22
CA LEU A 282 -6.03 -3.96 -4.57
C LEU A 282 -4.90 -3.07 -4.04
N GLY A 283 -4.25 -2.32 -4.93
CA GLY A 283 -3.24 -1.34 -4.55
C GLY A 283 -3.74 0.06 -4.86
N LEU A 284 -3.85 0.92 -3.85
CA LEU A 284 -4.06 2.35 -4.05
C LEU A 284 -2.71 3.06 -3.98
N PHE A 285 -2.29 3.66 -5.09
CA PHE A 285 -0.99 4.28 -5.27
C PHE A 285 -1.16 5.80 -5.34
N SER A 286 -0.53 6.55 -4.44
CA SER A 286 -0.57 8.02 -4.44
C SER A 286 0.63 8.63 -5.17
N PHE A 287 0.34 9.50 -6.12
CA PHE A 287 1.31 10.27 -6.90
C PHE A 287 1.15 11.75 -6.62
N VAL A 288 2.24 12.50 -6.64
CA VAL A 288 2.24 13.94 -6.43
C VAL A 288 2.42 14.65 -7.76
N THR A 289 1.51 15.59 -8.06
CA THR A 289 1.58 16.41 -9.27
C THR A 289 2.42 17.65 -9.07
N GLY A 290 3.05 18.12 -10.14
CA GLY A 290 3.94 19.26 -10.08
C GLY A 290 5.32 18.91 -9.52
N MET A 291 6.08 19.95 -9.22
CA MET A 291 7.48 19.82 -8.83
C MET A 291 7.59 19.63 -7.32
N ILE A 292 8.29 18.56 -6.92
CA ILE A 292 8.46 18.15 -5.53
C ILE A 292 9.76 18.74 -5.02
N SER A 293 9.64 19.66 -4.06
CA SER A 293 10.77 20.21 -3.32
C SER A 293 10.89 19.52 -1.95
N ILE A 294 12.12 19.35 -1.52
CA ILE A 294 12.45 18.88 -0.18
C ILE A 294 12.16 20.05 0.78
N PRO A 295 11.37 19.86 1.85
CA PRO A 295 11.14 20.91 2.84
C PRO A 295 12.45 21.37 3.49
N GLU A 296 12.61 22.68 3.69
CA GLU A 296 13.83 23.25 4.28
C GLU A 296 14.09 22.73 5.70
N GLU A 297 13.02 22.40 6.44
CA GLU A 297 13.08 21.80 7.77
C GLU A 297 13.75 20.41 7.78
N LEU A 298 13.86 19.75 6.63
CA LEU A 298 14.46 18.43 6.47
C LEU A 298 15.90 18.48 5.94
N VAL A 299 16.48 19.68 5.86
CA VAL A 299 17.86 19.90 5.43
C VAL A 299 18.63 20.58 6.56
N ASP A 300 19.61 19.88 7.09
CA ASP A 300 20.45 20.33 8.20
C ASP A 300 21.88 19.79 8.06
N ASP A 301 22.76 20.11 9.00
CA ASP A 301 24.17 19.67 8.96
C ASP A 301 24.32 18.14 9.08
N GLU A 302 23.36 17.45 9.72
CA GLU A 302 23.33 15.99 9.84
C GLU A 302 22.70 15.32 8.60
N HIS A 303 21.80 16.03 7.91
CA HIS A 303 21.07 15.59 6.72
C HIS A 303 21.18 16.63 5.59
N PRO A 304 22.34 16.73 4.91
CA PRO A 304 22.51 17.65 3.79
C PRO A 304 21.57 17.29 2.64
N LEU A 305 21.30 18.24 1.75
CA LEU A 305 20.39 18.03 0.62
C LEU A 305 20.89 16.95 -0.35
N VAL A 306 20.23 15.79 -0.37
CA VAL A 306 20.60 14.63 -1.20
C VAL A 306 19.91 14.65 -2.57
N TYR A 307 18.77 15.35 -2.68
CA TYR A 307 17.93 15.35 -3.87
C TYR A 307 17.70 16.77 -4.40
N LYS A 308 17.80 16.95 -5.71
CA LYS A 308 17.31 18.12 -6.42
C LYS A 308 15.79 18.04 -6.50
N PRO A 309 15.08 19.18 -6.60
CA PRO A 309 13.65 19.16 -6.81
C PRO A 309 13.28 18.38 -8.08
N PHE A 310 12.21 17.58 -8.03
CA PHE A 310 11.94 16.55 -9.04
C PHE A 310 10.45 16.37 -9.34
N ASP A 311 10.14 15.88 -10.54
CA ASP A 311 8.77 15.58 -10.96
C ASP A 311 8.49 14.07 -10.87
N ASN A 312 7.34 13.71 -10.27
CA ASN A 312 6.98 12.31 -10.03
C ASN A 312 6.73 11.53 -11.32
N ILE A 313 6.05 12.12 -12.30
CA ILE A 313 5.69 11.41 -13.55
C ILE A 313 6.94 11.22 -14.41
N ALA A 314 7.82 12.21 -14.46
CA ALA A 314 9.11 12.10 -15.11
C ALA A 314 10.02 11.05 -14.44
N LEU A 315 9.96 10.86 -13.12
CA LEU A 315 10.62 9.74 -12.43
C LEU A 315 10.09 8.37 -12.92
N ILE A 316 8.78 8.21 -13.09
CA ILE A 316 8.18 6.97 -13.63
C ILE A 316 8.66 6.71 -15.06
N ASN A 317 8.71 7.77 -15.89
CA ASN A 317 9.22 7.66 -17.26
C ASN A 317 10.70 7.29 -17.28
N PHE A 318 11.52 7.89 -16.40
CA PHE A 318 12.92 7.53 -16.24
C PHE A 318 13.07 6.06 -15.80
N TYR A 319 12.28 5.61 -14.82
CA TYR A 319 12.24 4.21 -14.40
C TYR A 319 11.92 3.24 -15.54
N ALA A 320 11.11 3.64 -16.52
CA ALA A 320 10.78 2.82 -17.68
C ALA A 320 11.92 2.73 -18.73
N THR A 321 12.98 3.53 -18.60
CA THR A 321 14.17 3.44 -19.45
C THR A 321 15.09 2.29 -19.03
N LYS A 322 16.08 1.94 -19.87
CA LYS A 322 17.11 0.96 -19.49
C LYS A 322 17.94 1.46 -18.30
N GLU A 323 18.36 2.73 -18.37
CA GLU A 323 19.16 3.38 -17.33
C GLU A 323 18.43 3.37 -15.97
N GLY A 324 17.16 3.78 -15.94
CA GLY A 324 16.38 3.81 -14.71
C GLY A 324 16.10 2.43 -14.09
N ARG A 325 15.99 1.38 -14.91
CA ARG A 325 15.82 -0.01 -14.44
C ARG A 325 17.11 -0.63 -13.92
N GLU A 326 18.25 -0.26 -14.48
CA GLU A 326 19.57 -0.80 -14.10
C GLU A 326 20.21 -0.01 -12.94
N ALA A 327 19.68 1.18 -12.62
CA ALA A 327 20.13 1.99 -11.49
C ALA A 327 19.89 1.29 -10.15
N THR A 328 20.90 1.30 -9.27
CA THR A 328 20.78 0.79 -7.89
C THR A 328 19.70 1.52 -7.09
N SER A 329 19.59 2.85 -7.29
CA SER A 329 18.47 3.65 -6.83
C SER A 329 18.01 4.53 -7.99
N THR A 330 16.81 4.23 -8.51
CA THR A 330 16.23 4.99 -9.63
C THR A 330 16.10 6.47 -9.27
N LEU A 331 15.70 6.79 -8.04
CA LEU A 331 15.55 8.17 -7.59
C LEU A 331 16.90 8.91 -7.52
N LYS A 332 17.94 8.30 -6.93
CA LYS A 332 19.27 8.93 -6.86
C LYS A 332 19.87 9.14 -8.25
N ALA A 333 19.69 8.18 -9.16
CA ALA A 333 20.11 8.34 -10.55
C ALA A 333 19.35 9.47 -11.27
N TYR A 334 18.07 9.65 -10.96
CA TYR A 334 17.22 10.65 -11.60
C TYR A 334 17.49 12.08 -11.09
N CYS A 335 17.52 12.28 -9.77
CA CYS A 335 17.56 13.62 -9.17
C CYS A 335 18.56 13.78 -8.01
N GLY A 336 19.47 12.83 -7.77
CA GLY A 336 20.49 12.96 -6.74
C GLY A 336 21.41 14.18 -6.95
N THR A 337 21.86 14.78 -5.86
CA THR A 337 22.85 15.87 -5.88
C THR A 337 24.28 15.37 -6.11
N GLY A 338 24.52 14.07 -5.93
CA GLY A 338 25.83 13.42 -6.08
C GLY A 338 26.68 13.43 -4.80
N ILE A 339 26.07 13.78 -3.66
CA ILE A 339 26.64 13.70 -2.32
C ILE A 339 26.51 12.28 -1.78
#